data_AF-D4LBJ7-F1
#
_entry.id   AF-D4LBJ7-F1
#
_cell.length_a   1.000
_cell.length_b   1.000
_cell.length_c   1.000
_cell.angle_alpha   90.00
_cell.angle_beta   90.00
_cell.angle_gamma   90.00
#
_symmetry.space_group_name_H-M   'P 1'
#
loop_
_entity.id
_entity.type
_entity.pdbx_description
1 polymer ?
#
loop_
_entity_poly.entity_id
_entity_poly.type
_entity_poly.pdbx_seq_one_letter_code
_entity_poly.pdbx_strand_id
1 'polypeptide(L)'
;MLSDSHFKILMYEGDASTIFPNTDIKGGVVISYRNTMDEFGAIQTFTIYPQLNTILKRILQFVENNSLAELAFVATKFNSENLFRDFSHYEGHERRMSSNVLSFDCFHSEKQNRGDIQIYGIYEKKRSFRYISYEYVDLSDTNIQKYKIIMPKADGNGAFGSIITMPEILPPASGFTHTFLGLGGFETKDEAKAALKYIKTKFARALLGVLKVTQDLNADKWKYVPLQDFTPTSDIDWSKPIAEIDRQLYKKYGLTPDEIKFIETHVKEMK
;
A
#
# COMPACT_ATOMS: atom_id res chain seq x y z
N MET A 1 6.97 3.36 25.83
CA MET A 1 5.91 2.50 26.40
C MET A 1 5.64 1.28 25.52
N LEU A 2 5.18 1.42 24.27
CA LEU A 2 4.89 0.26 23.40
C LEU A 2 6.14 -0.55 22.98
N SER A 3 7.32 0.04 23.08
CA SER A 3 8.61 -0.61 22.86
C SER A 3 9.15 -1.36 24.09
N ASP A 4 8.50 -1.24 25.26
CA ASP A 4 8.92 -1.91 26.49
C ASP A 4 8.44 -3.37 26.47
N SER A 5 9.36 -4.33 26.55
CA SER A 5 9.03 -5.76 26.52
C SER A 5 8.37 -6.26 27.81
N HIS A 6 8.40 -5.48 28.88
CA HIS A 6 7.77 -5.74 30.17
C HIS A 6 6.36 -5.15 30.28
N PHE A 7 5.85 -4.54 29.21
CA PHE A 7 4.57 -3.84 29.16
C PHE A 7 3.56 -4.59 28.28
N LYS A 8 2.32 -4.76 28.77
CA LYS A 8 1.22 -5.33 27.99
C LYS A 8 -0.10 -4.57 28.21
N ILE A 9 -0.98 -4.65 27.21
CA ILE A 9 -2.37 -4.20 27.34
C ILE A 9 -3.23 -5.38 27.78
N LEU A 10 -3.98 -5.19 28.87
CA LEU A 10 -4.92 -6.17 29.39
C LEU A 10 -6.29 -6.03 28.73
N MET A 11 -6.72 -4.79 28.51
CA MET A 11 -8.05 -4.48 27.99
C MET A 11 -8.04 -3.15 27.25
N TYR A 12 -8.83 -3.08 26.19
CA TYR A 12 -9.21 -1.84 25.53
C TYR A 12 -10.73 -1.81 25.41
N GLU A 13 -11.33 -0.70 25.80
CA GLU A 13 -12.76 -0.43 25.67
C GLU A 13 -12.93 0.86 24.88
N GLY A 14 -13.56 0.77 23.71
CA GLY A 14 -13.75 1.91 22.81
C GLY A 14 -14.82 2.88 23.32
N ASP A 15 -15.85 2.35 24.00
CA ASP A 15 -16.89 3.13 24.63
C ASP A 15 -16.62 3.27 26.14
N ALA A 16 -15.96 4.37 26.49
CA ALA A 16 -15.59 4.66 27.87
C ALA A 16 -16.79 4.79 28.83
N SER A 17 -18.00 5.05 28.31
CA SER A 17 -19.20 5.21 29.14
C SER A 17 -19.60 3.92 29.85
N THR A 18 -19.14 2.76 29.34
CA THR A 18 -19.32 1.44 29.96
C THR A 18 -18.55 1.27 31.27
N ILE A 19 -17.45 2.02 31.46
CA ILE A 19 -16.58 1.96 32.64
C ILE A 19 -16.76 3.21 33.51
N PHE A 20 -16.84 4.39 32.87
CA PHE A 20 -17.04 5.68 33.51
C PHE A 20 -18.36 6.30 33.04
N PRO A 21 -19.50 5.93 33.66
CA PRO A 21 -20.79 6.48 33.29
C PRO A 21 -20.79 8.02 33.33
N ASN A 22 -21.54 8.64 32.40
CA ASN A 22 -21.68 10.10 32.27
C ASN A 22 -20.39 10.88 31.94
N THR A 23 -19.33 10.19 31.50
CA THR A 23 -18.07 10.84 31.08
C THR A 23 -17.82 10.59 29.60
N ASP A 24 -17.65 11.65 28.81
CA ASP A 24 -17.32 11.54 27.39
C ASP A 24 -15.80 11.49 27.19
N ILE A 25 -15.22 10.29 27.15
CA ILE A 25 -13.80 10.07 26.88
C ILE A 25 -13.63 9.60 25.44
N LYS A 26 -13.18 10.51 24.56
CA LYS A 26 -12.90 10.19 23.16
C LYS A 26 -11.69 9.27 23.05
N GLY A 27 -11.81 8.21 22.26
CA GLY A 27 -10.74 7.24 22.00
C GLY A 27 -10.77 6.02 22.93
N GLY A 28 -11.61 6.01 23.96
CA GLY A 28 -11.82 4.87 24.85
C GLY A 28 -10.89 4.83 26.07
N VAL A 29 -10.92 3.70 26.77
CA VAL A 29 -10.14 3.41 27.97
C VAL A 29 -9.24 2.21 27.71
N VAL A 30 -7.99 2.29 28.16
CA VAL A 30 -7.04 1.18 28.09
C VAL A 30 -6.54 0.82 29.49
N ILE A 31 -6.58 -0.46 29.83
CA ILE A 31 -5.95 -0.99 31.04
C ILE A 31 -4.65 -1.65 30.63
N SER A 32 -3.55 -1.14 31.17
CA SER A 32 -2.21 -1.64 30.91
C SER A 32 -1.56 -2.20 32.16
N TYR A 33 -0.60 -3.10 31.97
CA TYR A 33 0.14 -3.74 33.03
C TYR A 33 1.62 -3.77 32.66
N ARG A 34 2.48 -3.42 33.62
CA ARG A 34 3.92 -3.50 33.49
C ARG A 34 4.50 -4.29 34.65
N ASN A 35 5.32 -5.29 34.37
CA ASN A 35 6.01 -6.08 35.39
C ASN A 35 7.50 -6.16 35.08
N THR A 36 8.36 -5.69 35.99
CA THR A 36 9.81 -5.69 35.81
C THR A 36 10.43 -7.09 35.73
N MET A 37 9.72 -8.13 36.18
CA MET A 37 10.20 -9.51 36.20
C MET A 37 9.78 -10.30 34.96
N ASP A 38 8.60 -10.01 34.40
CA ASP A 38 8.02 -10.79 33.30
C ASP A 38 8.27 -10.12 31.95
N GLU A 39 8.71 -10.89 30.95
CA GLU A 39 8.86 -10.42 29.58
C GLU A 39 7.70 -10.90 28.69
N PHE A 40 6.91 -9.95 28.18
CA PHE A 40 5.74 -10.19 27.32
C PHE A 40 6.06 -10.01 25.82
N GLY A 41 7.19 -9.36 25.53
CA GLY A 41 7.56 -8.86 24.22
C GLY A 41 6.95 -7.48 23.93
N ALA A 42 7.66 -6.65 23.17
CA ALA A 42 7.19 -5.31 22.84
C ALA A 42 5.95 -5.35 21.94
N ILE A 43 4.95 -4.51 22.25
CA ILE A 43 3.73 -4.38 21.45
C ILE A 43 4.05 -3.78 20.08
N GLN A 44 4.97 -2.80 20.03
CA GLN A 44 5.34 -2.00 18.87
C GLN A 44 4.16 -1.19 18.30
N THR A 45 3.18 -1.86 17.67
CA THR A 45 1.97 -1.27 17.13
C THR A 45 0.74 -1.90 17.77
N PHE A 46 -0.13 -1.07 18.31
CA PHE A 46 -1.38 -1.51 18.92
C PHE A 46 -2.55 -1.29 17.97
N THR A 47 -3.41 -2.29 17.84
CA THR A 47 -4.70 -2.20 17.14
C THR A 47 -5.83 -2.50 18.12
N ILE A 48 -7.02 -1.95 17.87
CA ILE A 48 -8.19 -2.15 18.73
C ILE A 48 -8.75 -3.58 18.67
N TYR A 49 -8.32 -4.39 17.69
CA TYR A 49 -8.78 -5.76 17.51
C TYR A 49 -7.75 -6.73 18.10
N PRO A 50 -8.08 -7.49 19.17
CA PRO A 50 -7.17 -8.47 19.76
C PRO A 50 -6.62 -9.47 18.74
N GLN A 51 -7.46 -9.95 17.83
CA GLN A 51 -7.09 -10.89 16.77
C GLN A 51 -6.08 -10.27 15.79
N LEU A 52 -6.19 -8.98 15.49
CA LEU A 52 -5.25 -8.32 14.59
C LEU A 52 -3.88 -8.12 15.26
N ASN A 53 -3.86 -7.92 16.59
CA ASN A 53 -2.61 -7.89 17.36
C ASN A 53 -1.92 -9.27 17.38
N THR A 54 -2.67 -10.38 17.52
CA THR A 54 -2.08 -11.73 17.48
C THR A 54 -1.57 -12.08 16.08
N ILE A 55 -2.33 -11.73 15.03
CA ILE A 55 -1.89 -11.84 13.64
C ILE A 55 -0.59 -11.04 13.44
N LEU A 56 -0.55 -9.78 13.84
CA LEU A 56 0.64 -8.94 13.68
C LEU A 56 1.86 -9.57 14.37
N LYS A 57 1.73 -9.99 15.64
CA LYS A 57 2.82 -10.64 16.38
C LYS A 57 3.38 -11.86 15.65
N ARG A 58 2.51 -12.64 14.99
CA ARG A 58 2.90 -13.80 14.17
C ARG A 58 3.64 -13.40 12.91
N ILE A 59 3.22 -12.29 12.29
CA ILE A 59 3.76 -11.77 11.02
C ILE A 59 5.09 -11.04 11.19
N LEU A 60 5.36 -10.43 12.34
CA LEU A 60 6.55 -9.59 12.57
C LEU A 60 7.87 -10.28 12.19
N GLN A 61 8.00 -11.59 12.45
CA GLN A 61 9.21 -12.36 12.09
C GLN A 61 9.45 -12.53 10.58
N PHE A 62 8.44 -12.23 9.74
CA PHE A 62 8.52 -12.43 8.28
C PHE A 62 8.69 -11.12 7.48
N VAL A 63 8.65 -9.96 8.16
CA VAL A 63 8.61 -8.63 7.51
C VAL A 63 9.85 -7.78 7.75
N GLU A 64 10.81 -8.24 8.55
CA GLU A 64 12.06 -7.51 8.80
C GLU A 64 12.87 -7.41 7.50
N ASN A 65 12.86 -6.22 6.89
CA ASN A 65 13.42 -5.95 5.55
C ASN A 65 12.90 -6.92 4.47
N ASN A 66 11.64 -7.33 4.59
CA ASN A 66 10.95 -8.15 3.59
C ASN A 66 9.45 -7.82 3.55
N SER A 67 9.13 -6.54 3.31
CA SER A 67 7.74 -6.06 3.26
C SER A 67 7.37 -5.44 1.91
N LEU A 68 6.08 -5.37 1.60
CA LEU A 68 5.60 -4.68 0.40
C LEU A 68 5.97 -3.19 0.36
N ALA A 69 6.35 -2.58 1.49
CA ALA A 69 6.85 -1.21 1.52
C ALA A 69 8.11 -1.02 0.66
N GLU A 70 8.91 -2.07 0.47
CA GLU A 70 10.13 -2.03 -0.36
C GLU A 70 9.84 -1.92 -1.86
N LEU A 71 8.68 -2.43 -2.29
CA LEU A 71 8.23 -2.25 -3.68
C LEU A 71 7.58 -0.89 -3.91
N ALA A 72 7.26 -0.15 -2.84
CA ALA A 72 6.50 1.08 -2.93
C ALA A 72 7.37 2.24 -3.40
N PHE A 73 6.87 3.00 -4.39
CA PHE A 73 7.57 4.15 -4.93
C PHE A 73 6.61 5.28 -5.31
N VAL A 74 7.17 6.48 -5.44
CA VAL A 74 6.43 7.72 -5.68
C VAL A 74 6.31 8.04 -7.17
N ALA A 75 5.60 9.12 -7.47
CA ALA A 75 5.35 9.59 -8.82
C ALA A 75 6.59 9.83 -9.66
N THR A 76 6.37 9.73 -10.97
CA THR A 76 7.35 10.00 -12.02
C THR A 76 7.90 11.41 -11.90
N LYS A 77 9.15 11.60 -12.33
CA LYS A 77 9.84 12.89 -12.29
C LYS A 77 10.16 13.36 -13.71
N PHE A 78 10.16 14.66 -13.90
CA PHE A 78 10.68 15.31 -15.08
C PHE A 78 12.22 15.27 -15.09
N ASN A 79 12.77 15.14 -16.30
CA ASN A 79 14.09 15.64 -16.61
C ASN A 79 13.97 17.16 -16.80
N SER A 80 14.20 17.89 -15.71
CA SER A 80 14.05 19.35 -15.69
C SER A 80 14.99 20.08 -16.63
N GLU A 81 16.19 19.55 -16.88
CA GLU A 81 17.15 20.19 -17.79
C GLU A 81 16.59 20.26 -19.21
N ASN A 82 16.13 19.12 -19.74
CA ASN A 82 15.52 19.07 -21.06
C ASN A 82 14.18 19.81 -21.09
N LEU A 83 13.34 19.63 -20.06
CA LEU A 83 12.04 20.30 -19.99
C LEU A 83 12.18 21.82 -20.03
N PHE A 84 13.08 22.40 -19.22
CA PHE A 84 13.23 23.86 -19.14
C PHE A 84 13.92 24.45 -20.36
N ARG A 85 14.81 23.69 -21.02
CA ARG A 85 15.42 24.10 -22.28
C ARG A 85 14.37 24.32 -23.37
N ASP A 86 13.41 23.40 -23.48
CA ASP A 86 12.44 23.39 -24.58
C ASP A 86 11.12 24.11 -24.19
N PHE A 87 10.84 24.24 -22.88
CA PHE A 87 9.69 24.92 -22.29
C PHE A 87 10.11 25.83 -21.12
N SER A 88 10.73 26.97 -21.43
CA SER A 88 11.32 27.87 -20.43
C SER A 88 10.33 28.43 -19.41
N HIS A 89 9.03 28.49 -19.72
CA HIS A 89 7.99 28.91 -18.77
C HIS A 89 7.77 27.92 -17.61
N TYR A 90 8.34 26.71 -17.68
CA TYR A 90 8.34 25.76 -16.57
C TYR A 90 9.59 25.85 -15.68
N GLU A 91 10.51 26.78 -15.94
CA GLU A 91 11.73 26.93 -15.14
C GLU A 91 11.42 27.09 -13.64
N GLY A 92 12.12 26.30 -12.80
CA GLY A 92 11.89 26.25 -11.36
C GLY A 92 10.70 25.39 -10.92
N HIS A 93 9.97 24.76 -11.84
CA HIS A 93 8.90 23.80 -11.48
C HIS A 93 9.47 22.59 -10.74
N GLU A 94 8.67 22.03 -9.81
CA GLU A 94 9.04 20.82 -9.08
C GLU A 94 9.33 19.65 -10.05
N ARG A 95 10.41 18.92 -9.81
CA ARG A 95 10.77 17.77 -10.64
C ARG A 95 9.72 16.67 -10.61
N ARG A 96 9.05 16.44 -9.47
CA ARG A 96 8.03 15.40 -9.34
C ARG A 96 6.77 15.83 -10.09
N MET A 97 6.21 14.93 -10.89
CA MET A 97 4.96 15.16 -11.61
C MET A 97 3.80 15.26 -10.62
N SER A 98 3.40 16.48 -10.27
CA SER A 98 2.27 16.79 -9.40
C SER A 98 0.93 16.46 -10.08
N SER A 99 -0.17 16.53 -9.35
CA SER A 99 -1.48 16.01 -9.82
C SER A 99 -2.03 16.72 -11.06
N ASN A 100 -1.65 17.96 -11.33
CA ASN A 100 -2.18 18.80 -12.40
C ASN A 100 -1.27 18.90 -13.64
N VAL A 101 -0.08 18.30 -13.63
CA VAL A 101 0.89 18.48 -14.74
C VAL A 101 0.41 17.92 -16.07
N LEU A 102 -0.61 17.05 -16.07
CA LEU A 102 -1.16 16.50 -17.30
C LEU A 102 -1.81 17.57 -18.19
N SER A 103 -2.02 18.81 -17.76
CA SER A 103 -2.47 19.90 -18.64
C SER A 103 -1.33 20.67 -19.31
N PHE A 104 -0.07 20.31 -19.05
CA PHE A 104 1.07 21.00 -19.64
C PHE A 104 1.15 20.73 -21.14
N ASP A 105 1.69 21.69 -21.88
CA ASP A 105 1.81 21.66 -23.34
C ASP A 105 2.81 20.61 -23.85
N CYS A 106 3.73 20.17 -23.01
CA CYS A 106 4.63 19.04 -23.28
C CYS A 106 3.92 17.67 -23.28
N PHE A 107 2.67 17.59 -22.82
CA PHE A 107 1.86 16.37 -22.90
C PHE A 107 0.94 16.38 -24.12
N HIS A 108 0.68 15.21 -24.68
CA HIS A 108 -0.24 15.01 -25.80
C HIS A 108 -1.21 13.84 -25.54
N SER A 109 -2.34 13.82 -26.25
CA SER A 109 -3.46 12.89 -26.03
C SER A 109 -3.19 11.48 -26.56
N GLU A 110 -2.40 11.37 -27.62
CA GLU A 110 -2.10 10.12 -28.32
C GLU A 110 -0.60 9.94 -28.43
N LYS A 111 -0.13 8.70 -28.56
CA LYS A 111 1.29 8.42 -28.76
C LYS A 111 1.74 8.93 -30.14
N GLN A 112 2.70 9.84 -30.16
CA GLN A 112 3.20 10.48 -31.38
C GLN A 112 4.51 9.85 -31.85
N ASN A 113 5.37 9.45 -30.90
CA ASN A 113 6.69 8.89 -31.16
C ASN A 113 6.89 7.57 -30.44
N ARG A 114 7.80 6.73 -30.97
CA ARG A 114 8.16 5.45 -30.33
C ARG A 114 8.65 5.65 -28.89
N GLY A 115 9.40 6.72 -28.67
CA GLY A 115 9.99 7.09 -27.38
C GLY A 115 9.03 7.75 -26.39
N ASP A 116 7.75 7.94 -26.70
CA ASP A 116 6.86 8.56 -25.72
C ASP A 116 6.60 7.63 -24.53
N ILE A 117 6.60 8.22 -23.34
CA ILE A 117 6.23 7.61 -22.08
C ILE A 117 4.78 7.93 -21.78
N GLN A 118 4.01 6.92 -21.40
CA GLN A 118 2.62 7.08 -20.99
C GLN A 118 2.54 7.46 -19.51
N ILE A 119 1.96 8.61 -19.17
CA ILE A 119 1.76 9.05 -17.78
C ILE A 119 0.28 8.94 -17.41
N TYR A 120 0.00 8.17 -16.36
CA TYR A 120 -1.32 8.03 -15.78
C TYR A 120 -1.56 9.09 -14.69
N GLY A 121 -2.72 9.72 -14.71
CA GLY A 121 -3.07 10.72 -13.70
C GLY A 121 -4.53 11.13 -13.76
N ILE A 122 -4.85 12.26 -13.12
CA ILE A 122 -6.16 12.89 -13.25
C ILE A 122 -6.03 14.03 -14.24
N TYR A 123 -6.82 13.98 -15.31
CA TYR A 123 -6.96 15.03 -16.30
C TYR A 123 -8.45 15.31 -16.48
N GLU A 124 -8.85 16.58 -16.45
CA GLU A 124 -10.26 17.00 -16.55
C GLU A 124 -11.21 16.22 -15.59
N LYS A 125 -10.77 16.05 -14.34
CA LYS A 125 -11.49 15.32 -13.26
C LYS A 125 -11.69 13.82 -13.53
N LYS A 126 -11.02 13.25 -14.52
CA LYS A 126 -11.08 11.82 -14.86
C LYS A 126 -9.70 11.19 -14.83
N ARG A 127 -9.63 9.92 -14.40
CA ARG A 127 -8.44 9.08 -14.56
C ARG A 127 -8.15 8.93 -16.05
N SER A 128 -6.96 9.34 -16.47
CA SER A 128 -6.60 9.45 -17.89
C SER A 128 -5.14 9.11 -18.10
N PHE A 129 -4.82 8.69 -19.32
CA PHE A 129 -3.46 8.59 -19.81
C PHE A 129 -3.17 9.79 -20.72
N ARG A 130 -1.99 10.38 -20.55
CA ARG A 130 -1.38 11.28 -21.54
C ARG A 130 0.03 10.82 -21.84
N TYR A 131 0.59 11.29 -22.93
CA TYR A 131 1.91 10.91 -23.39
C TYR A 131 2.84 12.12 -23.35
N ILE A 132 4.12 11.86 -23.11
CA ILE A 132 5.19 12.87 -23.09
C ILE A 132 6.45 12.23 -23.69
N SER A 133 7.27 13.01 -24.40
CA SER A 133 8.58 12.54 -24.88
C SER A 133 9.45 12.03 -23.72
N TYR A 134 10.13 10.89 -23.90
CA TYR A 134 11.08 10.36 -22.91
C TYR A 134 12.17 11.36 -22.51
N GLU A 135 12.51 12.31 -23.39
CA GLU A 135 13.54 13.31 -23.13
C GLU A 135 13.20 14.19 -21.92
N TYR A 136 11.92 14.37 -21.65
CA TYR A 136 11.43 15.16 -20.51
C TYR A 136 11.16 14.32 -19.26
N VAL A 137 11.42 13.00 -19.29
CA VAL A 137 11.20 12.10 -18.16
C VAL A 137 12.54 11.69 -17.55
N ASP A 138 12.63 11.70 -16.22
CA ASP A 138 13.79 11.16 -15.52
C ASP A 138 13.76 9.63 -15.58
N LEU A 139 14.60 9.06 -16.45
CA LEU A 139 14.72 7.61 -16.66
C LEU A 139 15.66 6.92 -15.67
N SER A 140 16.21 7.63 -14.68
CA SER A 140 16.98 6.99 -13.59
C SER A 140 16.09 6.10 -12.70
N ASP A 141 14.78 6.34 -12.68
CA ASP A 141 13.82 5.44 -12.06
C ASP A 141 13.55 4.23 -12.98
N THR A 142 14.15 3.10 -12.61
CA THR A 142 14.03 1.84 -13.35
C THR A 142 12.59 1.32 -13.44
N ASN A 143 11.68 1.75 -12.55
CA ASN A 143 10.28 1.33 -12.60
C ASN A 143 9.55 1.85 -13.83
N ILE A 144 10.04 2.90 -14.50
CA ILE A 144 9.45 3.37 -15.76
C ILE A 144 9.46 2.25 -16.82
N GLN A 145 10.51 1.42 -16.84
CA GLN A 145 10.69 0.34 -17.81
C GLN A 145 10.13 -1.02 -17.35
N LYS A 146 9.54 -1.08 -16.17
CA LYS A 146 8.97 -2.31 -15.60
C LYS A 146 7.45 -2.24 -15.54
N TYR A 147 6.80 -3.36 -15.26
CA TYR A 147 5.41 -3.34 -14.85
C TYR A 147 5.30 -2.79 -13.42
N LYS A 148 4.21 -2.08 -13.13
CA LYS A 148 3.91 -1.56 -11.79
C LYS A 148 2.41 -1.61 -11.53
N ILE A 149 2.02 -1.64 -10.28
CA ILE A 149 0.64 -1.46 -9.84
C ILE A 149 0.53 -0.05 -9.25
N ILE A 150 -0.50 0.69 -9.61
CA ILE A 150 -0.79 2.00 -9.04
C ILE A 150 -2.09 1.98 -8.24
N MET A 151 -2.13 2.76 -7.18
CA MET A 151 -3.28 2.92 -6.30
C MET A 151 -3.44 4.39 -5.91
N PRO A 152 -4.66 4.91 -5.72
CA PRO A 152 -4.86 6.25 -5.20
C PRO A 152 -4.19 6.41 -3.84
N LYS A 153 -3.49 7.53 -3.62
CA LYS A 153 -2.96 7.86 -2.29
C LYS A 153 -4.07 8.23 -1.32
N ALA A 154 -5.11 8.90 -1.77
CA ALA A 154 -6.30 9.15 -0.99
C ALA A 154 -7.33 8.04 -1.30
N ASP A 155 -7.47 7.08 -0.39
CA ASP A 155 -8.28 5.88 -0.59
C ASP A 155 -9.17 5.58 0.62
N GLY A 156 -10.50 5.65 0.42
CA GLY A 156 -11.49 5.36 1.46
C GLY A 156 -11.37 6.29 2.68
N ASN A 157 -11.83 5.82 3.85
CA ASN A 157 -11.81 6.57 5.11
C ASN A 157 -10.84 6.00 6.17
N GLY A 158 -10.11 4.92 5.84
CA GLY A 158 -9.26 4.21 6.80
C GLY A 158 -9.99 3.15 7.64
N ALA A 159 -11.27 2.86 7.35
CA ALA A 159 -11.98 1.79 8.02
C ALA A 159 -11.34 0.42 7.70
N PHE A 160 -11.11 -0.37 8.75
CA PHE A 160 -10.58 -1.72 8.65
C PHE A 160 -11.43 -2.59 7.71
N GLY A 161 -10.77 -3.42 6.91
CA GLY A 161 -11.43 -4.35 6.00
C GLY A 161 -12.05 -3.74 4.74
N SER A 162 -11.77 -2.46 4.47
CA SER A 162 -12.17 -1.79 3.23
C SER A 162 -11.48 -2.38 1.99
N ILE A 163 -12.08 -2.14 0.83
CA ILE A 163 -11.47 -2.46 -0.48
C ILE A 163 -10.48 -1.35 -0.88
N ILE A 164 -9.50 -1.68 -1.71
CA ILE A 164 -8.63 -0.68 -2.34
C ILE A 164 -9.30 -0.18 -3.61
N THR A 165 -9.40 1.15 -3.79
CA THR A 165 -10.13 1.74 -4.92
C THR A 165 -9.37 1.61 -6.23
N MET A 166 -9.81 0.66 -7.07
CA MET A 166 -9.37 0.50 -8.47
C MET A 166 -7.84 0.50 -8.63
N PRO A 167 -7.13 -0.48 -8.05
CA PRO A 167 -5.71 -0.69 -8.36
C PRO A 167 -5.56 -1.08 -9.84
N GLU A 168 -4.59 -0.48 -10.52
CA GLU A 168 -4.37 -0.67 -11.96
C GLU A 168 -2.93 -1.08 -12.25
N ILE A 169 -2.71 -2.00 -13.19
CA ILE A 169 -1.37 -2.37 -13.66
C ILE A 169 -1.00 -1.44 -14.82
N LEU A 170 0.14 -0.77 -14.71
CA LEU A 170 0.73 -0.03 -15.82
C LEU A 170 1.85 -0.86 -16.50
N PRO A 171 1.93 -0.83 -17.83
CA PRO A 171 2.97 -1.55 -18.59
C PRO A 171 4.35 -0.87 -18.49
N PRO A 172 5.42 -1.48 -19.02
CA PRO A 172 6.68 -0.77 -19.31
C PRO A 172 6.47 0.50 -20.14
N ALA A 173 7.45 1.41 -20.08
CA ALA A 173 7.38 2.75 -20.69
C ALA A 173 6.17 3.58 -20.19
N SER A 174 5.89 3.50 -18.89
CA SER A 174 4.82 4.26 -18.26
C SER A 174 5.20 4.81 -16.89
N GLY A 175 4.49 5.86 -16.48
CA GLY A 175 4.62 6.54 -15.19
C GLY A 175 3.27 7.00 -14.66
N PHE A 176 3.29 7.70 -13.53
CA PHE A 176 2.08 8.24 -12.91
C PHE A 176 2.35 9.52 -12.11
N THR A 177 1.30 10.32 -11.90
CA THR A 177 1.38 11.57 -11.14
C THR A 177 1.25 11.36 -9.62
N HIS A 178 1.56 12.39 -8.84
CA HIS A 178 1.59 12.35 -7.36
C HIS A 178 0.25 12.01 -6.69
N THR A 179 -0.85 11.91 -7.43
CA THR A 179 -2.13 11.40 -6.91
C THR A 179 -2.09 9.92 -6.54
N PHE A 180 -1.11 9.17 -7.08
CA PHE A 180 -1.02 7.71 -6.93
C PHE A 180 0.25 7.29 -6.19
N LEU A 181 0.19 6.09 -5.60
CA LEU A 181 1.30 5.33 -5.07
C LEU A 181 1.55 4.14 -6.00
N GLY A 182 2.81 3.89 -6.35
CA GLY A 182 3.21 2.72 -7.13
C GLY A 182 3.71 1.59 -6.25
N LEU A 183 3.43 0.34 -6.62
CA LEU A 183 4.18 -0.86 -6.25
C LEU A 183 4.87 -1.36 -7.52
N GLY A 184 6.19 -1.43 -7.53
CA GLY A 184 6.99 -1.61 -8.74
C GLY A 184 7.93 -2.80 -8.70
N GLY A 185 8.79 -2.87 -9.72
CA GLY A 185 9.85 -3.87 -9.81
C GLY A 185 9.49 -5.14 -10.58
N PHE A 186 8.30 -5.26 -11.16
CA PHE A 186 7.86 -6.49 -11.83
C PHE A 186 8.37 -6.56 -13.28
N GLU A 187 9.11 -7.62 -13.62
CA GLU A 187 9.70 -7.81 -14.95
C GLU A 187 8.63 -8.27 -15.95
N THR A 188 7.69 -9.08 -15.47
CA THR A 188 6.66 -9.67 -16.32
C THR A 188 5.25 -9.18 -15.96
N LYS A 189 4.36 -9.22 -16.95
CA LYS A 189 2.94 -8.94 -16.74
C LYS A 189 2.31 -9.91 -15.73
N ASP A 190 2.78 -11.15 -15.69
CA ASP A 190 2.22 -12.18 -14.83
C ASP A 190 2.65 -12.01 -13.37
N GLU A 191 3.90 -11.58 -13.10
CA GLU A 191 4.31 -11.11 -11.77
C GLU A 191 3.44 -9.96 -11.29
N ALA A 192 3.21 -8.95 -12.13
CA ALA A 192 2.36 -7.81 -11.77
C ALA A 192 0.89 -8.24 -11.51
N LYS A 193 0.37 -9.23 -12.23
CA LYS A 193 -0.96 -9.82 -11.95
C LYS A 193 -0.98 -10.60 -10.65
N ALA A 194 0.07 -11.37 -10.34
CA ALA A 194 0.21 -12.11 -9.09
C ALA A 194 0.23 -11.14 -7.90
N ALA A 195 1.05 -10.09 -7.97
CA ALA A 195 1.09 -9.02 -6.98
C ALA A 195 -0.25 -8.29 -6.87
N LEU A 196 -0.94 -8.04 -7.98
CA LEU A 196 -2.28 -7.44 -7.96
C LEU A 196 -3.30 -8.35 -7.25
N LYS A 197 -3.26 -9.67 -7.48
CA LYS A 197 -4.09 -10.62 -6.74
C LYS A 197 -3.74 -10.59 -5.25
N TYR A 198 -2.46 -10.56 -4.92
CA TYR A 198 -1.99 -10.51 -3.53
C TYR A 198 -2.56 -9.31 -2.76
N ILE A 199 -2.43 -8.09 -3.28
CA ILE A 199 -2.95 -6.90 -2.58
C ILE A 199 -4.49 -6.88 -2.45
N LYS A 200 -5.19 -7.68 -3.26
CA LYS A 200 -6.66 -7.85 -3.17
C LYS A 200 -7.08 -8.89 -2.13
N THR A 201 -6.17 -9.79 -1.72
CA THR A 201 -6.44 -10.80 -0.68
C THR A 201 -6.94 -10.14 0.61
N LYS A 202 -7.78 -10.85 1.34
CA LYS A 202 -8.22 -10.39 2.66
C LYS A 202 -7.05 -10.37 3.64
N PHE A 203 -6.13 -11.34 3.52
CA PHE A 203 -4.89 -11.41 4.27
C PHE A 203 -4.06 -10.12 4.17
N ALA A 204 -3.68 -9.72 2.95
CA ALA A 204 -2.85 -8.53 2.75
C ALA A 204 -3.55 -7.26 3.25
N ARG A 205 -4.87 -7.15 3.03
CA ARG A 205 -5.65 -5.97 3.46
C ARG A 205 -5.92 -5.94 4.96
N ALA A 206 -6.01 -7.08 5.64
CA ALA A 206 -6.03 -7.12 7.10
C ALA A 206 -4.74 -6.51 7.66
N LEU A 207 -3.59 -6.89 7.11
CA LEU A 207 -2.29 -6.37 7.52
C LEU A 207 -2.08 -4.90 7.15
N LEU A 208 -2.53 -4.47 5.96
CA LEU A 208 -2.56 -3.06 5.58
C LEU A 208 -3.40 -2.23 6.58
N GLY A 209 -4.52 -2.79 7.03
CA GLY A 209 -5.42 -2.17 8.01
C GLY A 209 -4.82 -1.93 9.39
N VAL A 210 -3.67 -2.54 9.71
CA VAL A 210 -2.92 -2.26 10.96
C VAL A 210 -2.43 -0.82 10.99
N LEU A 211 -1.97 -0.29 9.83
CA LEU A 211 -1.38 1.04 9.74
C LEU A 211 -2.24 2.04 8.97
N LYS A 212 -3.11 1.57 8.06
CA LYS A 212 -3.98 2.39 7.23
C LYS A 212 -5.28 2.76 7.95
N VAL A 213 -5.14 3.56 9.02
CA VAL A 213 -6.27 4.06 9.83
C VAL A 213 -6.85 5.40 9.32
N THR A 214 -6.34 5.91 8.20
CA THR A 214 -6.82 7.13 7.53
C THR A 214 -6.94 6.92 6.02
N GLN A 215 -7.32 7.97 5.30
CA GLN A 215 -7.41 7.94 3.83
C GLN A 215 -6.03 7.83 3.17
N ASP A 216 -4.97 8.30 3.82
CA ASP A 216 -3.63 8.37 3.23
C ASP A 216 -2.98 6.98 3.12
N LEU A 217 -2.64 6.64 1.87
CA LEU A 217 -1.89 5.47 1.47
C LEU A 217 -0.50 5.90 1.00
N ASN A 218 0.50 5.44 1.75
CA ASN A 218 1.91 5.66 1.50
C ASN A 218 2.69 4.35 1.74
N ALA A 219 3.99 4.35 1.44
CA ALA A 219 4.84 3.16 1.54
C ALA A 219 4.79 2.54 2.96
N ASP A 220 4.85 3.37 4.00
CA ASP A 220 4.87 2.91 5.39
C ASP A 220 3.64 2.10 5.78
N LYS A 221 2.50 2.32 5.11
CA LYS A 221 1.27 1.54 5.37
C LYS A 221 1.43 0.06 5.02
N TRP A 222 2.36 -0.26 4.12
CA TRP A 222 2.66 -1.62 3.69
C TRP A 222 3.71 -2.33 4.54
N LYS A 223 4.26 -1.67 5.57
CA LYS A 223 5.36 -2.17 6.41
C LYS A 223 5.09 -3.56 7.01
N TYR A 224 3.85 -3.86 7.39
CA TYR A 224 3.49 -5.14 7.99
C TYR A 224 2.87 -6.14 7.02
N VAL A 225 2.88 -5.84 5.71
CA VAL A 225 2.41 -6.76 4.69
C VAL A 225 3.63 -7.48 4.11
N PRO A 226 3.80 -8.80 4.34
CA PRO A 226 4.97 -9.54 3.88
C PRO A 226 5.13 -9.48 2.37
N LEU A 227 6.36 -9.29 1.91
CA LEU A 227 6.71 -9.45 0.51
C LEU A 227 6.60 -10.94 0.14
N GLN A 228 6.02 -11.22 -1.03
CA GLN A 228 5.95 -12.58 -1.59
C GLN A 228 6.87 -12.68 -2.81
N ASP A 229 7.23 -13.92 -3.14
CA ASP A 229 7.72 -14.23 -4.48
C ASP A 229 6.54 -14.22 -5.47
N PHE A 230 6.62 -13.40 -6.51
CA PHE A 230 5.62 -13.32 -7.57
C PHE A 230 6.06 -14.01 -8.86
N THR A 231 7.25 -14.60 -8.86
CA THR A 231 7.81 -15.34 -10.00
C THR A 231 7.19 -16.74 -10.12
N PRO A 232 7.43 -17.47 -11.22
CA PRO A 232 6.94 -18.84 -11.39
C PRO A 232 7.45 -19.84 -10.35
N THR A 233 8.48 -19.51 -9.57
CA THR A 233 9.03 -20.39 -8.51
C THR A 233 8.40 -20.17 -7.14
N SER A 234 7.40 -19.28 -7.05
CA SER A 234 6.66 -18.97 -5.83
C SER A 234 6.10 -20.23 -5.15
N ASP A 235 6.10 -20.20 -3.81
CA ASP A 235 5.45 -21.20 -2.96
C ASP A 235 3.91 -21.04 -2.92
N ILE A 236 3.41 -19.87 -3.34
CA ILE A 236 2.00 -19.58 -3.56
C ILE A 236 1.63 -19.80 -5.02
N ASP A 237 0.58 -20.58 -5.28
CA ASP A 237 0.00 -20.73 -6.61
C ASP A 237 -0.87 -19.52 -6.95
N TRP A 238 -0.27 -18.55 -7.65
CA TRP A 238 -0.91 -17.33 -8.12
C TRP A 238 -1.92 -17.54 -9.26
N SER A 239 -1.99 -18.74 -9.86
CA SER A 239 -3.00 -19.04 -10.88
C SER A 239 -4.41 -19.09 -10.29
N LYS A 240 -4.53 -19.40 -8.99
CA LYS A 240 -5.79 -19.61 -8.28
C LYS A 240 -6.64 -18.35 -8.10
N PRO A 241 -7.93 -18.50 -7.79
CA PRO A 241 -8.78 -17.39 -7.34
C PRO A 241 -8.30 -16.79 -6.01
N ILE A 242 -8.63 -15.52 -5.76
CA ILE A 242 -8.19 -14.76 -4.57
C ILE A 242 -8.53 -15.51 -3.26
N ALA A 243 -9.73 -16.08 -3.14
CA ALA A 243 -10.15 -16.81 -1.94
C ALA A 243 -9.30 -18.08 -1.67
N GLU A 244 -8.79 -18.74 -2.71
CA GLU A 244 -7.88 -19.89 -2.54
C GLU A 244 -6.46 -19.42 -2.22
N ILE A 245 -6.03 -18.28 -2.78
CA ILE A 245 -4.76 -17.62 -2.41
C ILE A 245 -4.79 -17.20 -0.93
N ASP A 246 -5.89 -16.63 -0.44
CA ASP A 246 -6.08 -16.30 0.98
C ASP A 246 -5.84 -17.54 1.86
N ARG A 247 -6.41 -18.70 1.50
CA ARG A 247 -6.19 -19.96 2.24
C ARG A 247 -4.73 -20.40 2.22
N GLN A 248 -4.03 -20.24 1.10
CA GLN A 248 -2.60 -20.54 1.01
C GLN A 248 -1.78 -19.64 1.93
N LEU A 249 -2.09 -18.33 1.96
CA LEU A 249 -1.43 -17.36 2.84
C LEU A 249 -1.72 -17.63 4.32
N TYR A 250 -2.96 -17.94 4.68
CA TYR A 250 -3.31 -18.31 6.05
C TYR A 250 -2.52 -19.52 6.53
N LYS A 251 -2.38 -20.54 5.67
CA LYS A 251 -1.57 -21.72 5.96
C LYS A 251 -0.09 -21.38 6.06
N LYS A 252 0.46 -20.64 5.09
CA LYS A 252 1.87 -20.22 5.04
C LYS A 252 2.30 -19.49 6.32
N TYR A 253 1.44 -18.60 6.81
CA TYR A 253 1.73 -17.79 7.99
C TYR A 253 1.21 -18.40 9.30
N GLY A 254 0.61 -19.59 9.27
CA GLY A 254 0.17 -20.31 10.47
C GLY A 254 -0.93 -19.60 11.25
N LEU A 255 -1.89 -18.98 10.55
CA LEU A 255 -3.03 -18.31 11.20
C LEU A 255 -3.96 -19.34 11.85
N THR A 256 -4.49 -18.98 13.02
CA THR A 256 -5.44 -19.83 13.74
C THR A 256 -6.85 -19.74 13.15
N PRO A 257 -7.75 -20.70 13.43
CA PRO A 257 -9.14 -20.62 12.99
C PRO A 257 -9.86 -19.33 13.40
N ASP A 258 -9.57 -18.82 14.60
CA ASP A 258 -10.16 -17.56 15.10
C ASP A 258 -9.62 -16.34 14.35
N GLU A 259 -8.32 -16.31 14.04
CA GLU A 259 -7.70 -15.26 13.24
C GLU A 259 -8.26 -15.25 11.81
N ILE A 260 -8.39 -16.44 11.19
CA ILE A 260 -8.99 -16.60 9.86
C ILE A 260 -10.45 -16.13 9.88
N LYS A 261 -11.24 -16.59 10.85
CA LYS A 261 -12.65 -16.18 10.98
C LYS A 261 -12.78 -14.67 11.15
N PHE A 262 -11.91 -14.05 11.94
CA PHE A 262 -11.88 -12.60 12.10
C PHE A 262 -11.64 -11.90 10.75
N ILE A 263 -10.60 -12.28 10.00
CA ILE A 263 -10.33 -11.71 8.67
C ILE A 263 -11.53 -11.91 7.73
N GLU A 264 -12.06 -13.14 7.65
CA GLU A 264 -13.13 -13.49 6.72
C GLU A 264 -14.42 -12.70 6.96
N THR A 265 -14.71 -12.40 8.23
CA THR A 265 -15.94 -11.68 8.65
C THR A 265 -15.79 -10.16 8.64
N HIS A 266 -14.56 -9.63 8.76
CA HIS A 266 -14.33 -8.18 8.87
C HIS A 266 -13.76 -7.56 7.60
N VAL A 267 -13.12 -8.35 6.72
CA VAL A 267 -12.50 -7.85 5.49
C VAL A 267 -13.37 -8.21 4.28
N LYS A 268 -13.83 -7.18 3.57
CA LYS A 268 -14.71 -7.34 2.39
C LYS A 268 -13.98 -8.07 1.27
N GLU A 269 -14.66 -8.96 0.56
CA GLU A 269 -14.09 -9.64 -0.60
C GLU A 269 -13.82 -8.68 -1.77
N MET A 270 -12.77 -8.96 -2.55
CA MET A 270 -12.44 -8.25 -3.79
C MET A 270 -12.33 -9.24 -4.94
N LYS A 271 -12.70 -8.78 -6.13
CA LYS A 271 -12.54 -9.52 -7.39
C LYS A 271 -11.32 -9.02 -8.16
#